data_AF-A0A1V4QM17-F1
#
_entry.id   AF-A0A1V4QM17-F1
#
_cell.length_a   1.000
_cell.length_b   1.000
_cell.length_c   1.000
_cell.angle_alpha   90.00
_cell.angle_beta   90.00
_cell.angle_gamma   90.00
#
_symmetry.space_group_name_H-M   'P 1'
#
loop_
_entity.id
_entity.type
_entity.pdbx_description
1 polymer ?
#
loop_
_entity_poly.entity_id
_entity_poly.type
_entity_poly.pdbx_seq_one_letter_code
_entity_poly.pdbx_strand_id
1 'polypeptide(L)' 'MAQDRLLRPREVAQRLTVSRSTVYRWFWEGKLKGTKLSEGSLRILESSVQGMLEVIW' A
#
# COMPACT_ATOMS: atom_id res chain seq x y z
N MET A 1 7.69 20.51 -0.23
CA MET A 1 7.16 19.45 -1.12
C MET A 1 7.12 18.18 -0.29
N ALA A 2 5.95 17.72 0.14
CA ALA A 2 5.86 16.56 1.03
C ALA A 2 6.34 15.31 0.28
N GLN A 3 7.43 14.69 0.74
CA GLN A 3 7.83 13.39 0.25
C GLN A 3 6.77 12.38 0.68
N ASP A 4 5.97 11.88 -0.26
CA ASP A 4 4.97 10.85 0.02
C ASP A 4 5.70 9.60 0.54
N ARG A 5 5.34 9.16 1.74
CA ARG A 5 6.08 8.11 2.43
C ARG A 5 5.80 6.78 1.75
N LEU A 6 6.87 6.04 1.49
CA LEU A 6 6.77 4.71 0.91
C LEU A 6 6.72 3.64 2.00
N LEU A 7 5.58 2.98 2.11
CA LEU A 7 5.32 1.91 3.08
C LEU A 7 5.66 0.54 2.50
N ARG A 8 6.18 -0.36 3.34
CA ARG A 8 6.32 -1.78 2.99
C ARG A 8 4.95 -2.46 3.04
N PRO A 9 4.73 -3.55 2.28
CA PRO A 9 3.49 -4.33 2.34
C PRO A 9 3.08 -4.76 3.75
N ARG A 10 4.06 -5.04 4.62
CA ARG A 10 3.82 -5.39 6.02
C ARG A 10 3.21 -4.23 6.82
N GLU A 11 3.70 -3.01 6.60
CA GLU A 11 3.19 -1.83 7.30
C GLU A 11 1.77 -1.50 6.82
N VAL A 12 1.51 -1.61 5.52
CA VAL A 12 0.17 -1.42 4.95
C VAL A 12 -0.81 -2.46 5.49
N ALA A 13 -0.39 -3.73 5.55
CA ALA A 13 -1.18 -4.82 6.11
C ALA A 13 -1.58 -4.54 7.58
N GLN A 14 -0.65 -4.03 8.38
CA GLN A 14 -0.92 -3.67 9.77
C GLN A 14 -1.89 -2.48 9.89
N ARG A 15 -1.73 -1.44 9.07
CA ARG A 15 -2.60 -0.26 9.11
C ARG A 15 -4.03 -0.55 8.65
N LEU A 16 -4.18 -1.38 7.62
CA LEU A 16 -5.48 -1.75 7.07
C LEU A 16 -6.09 -2.97 7.77
N THR A 17 -5.39 -3.58 8.74
CA THR A 17 -5.80 -4.82 9.42
C THR A 17 -6.16 -5.95 8.43
N VAL A 18 -5.34 -6.11 7.39
CA VAL A 18 -5.50 -7.15 6.36
C VAL A 18 -4.27 -8.03 6.24
N SER A 19 -4.40 -9.16 5.55
CA SER A 19 -3.25 -10.01 5.24
C SER A 19 -2.31 -9.35 4.20
N ARG A 20 -1.01 -9.66 4.25
CA ARG A 20 -0.04 -9.24 3.22
C ARG A 20 -0.48 -9.65 1.81
N SER A 21 -1.07 -10.84 1.67
CA SER A 21 -1.60 -11.33 0.39
C SER A 21 -2.71 -10.42 -0.16
N THR A 22 -3.55 -9.87 0.72
CA THR A 22 -4.58 -8.89 0.32
C THR A 22 -3.94 -7.60 -0.18
N VAL A 23 -2.90 -7.12 0.49
CA VAL A 23 -2.13 -5.94 0.05
C VAL A 23 -1.51 -6.16 -1.33
N TYR A 24 -0.86 -7.31 -1.56
CA TYR A 24 -0.32 -7.65 -2.88
C TYR A 24 -1.40 -7.73 -3.95
N ARG A 25 -2.53 -8.40 -3.65
CA ARG A 25 -3.67 -8.48 -4.56
C ARG A 25 -4.19 -7.10 -4.92
N TRP A 26 -4.43 -6.23 -3.95
CA TRP A 26 -4.91 -4.87 -4.20
C TRP A 26 -3.92 -4.00 -4.99
N PHE A 27 -2.62 -4.20 -4.78
CA PHE A 27 -1.61 -3.56 -5.61
C PHE A 27 -1.71 -4.02 -7.07
N TRP A 28 -1.79 -5.33 -7.32
CA TRP A 28 -1.93 -5.88 -8.67
C TRP A 28 -3.27 -5.54 -9.34
N GLU A 29 -4.35 -5.42 -8.55
CA GLU A 29 -5.66 -4.93 -8.99
C GLU A 29 -5.68 -3.40 -9.24
N GLY A 30 -4.60 -2.68 -8.91
CA GLY A 30 -4.51 -1.22 -9.08
C GLY A 30 -5.26 -0.39 -8.02
N LYS A 31 -5.79 -1.04 -6.96
CA LYS A 31 -6.45 -0.38 -5.83
C LYS A 31 -5.48 0.35 -4.91
N LEU A 32 -4.25 -0.14 -4.81
CA LEU A 32 -3.17 0.50 -4.07
C LEU A 32 -2.08 0.98 -5.04
N LYS A 33 -1.76 2.28 -4.97
CA LYS A 33 -0.68 2.87 -5.75
C LYS A 33 0.66 2.71 -5.04
N GLY A 34 1.69 2.40 -5.81
CA GLY A 34 3.03 2.17 -5.30
C GLY A 34 4.01 1.89 -6.42
N THR A 35 5.25 1.61 -6.05
CA THR A 35 6.29 1.16 -6.97
C THR A 35 6.78 -0.23 -6.60
N LYS A 36 7.01 -1.04 -7.63
CA LYS A 36 7.68 -2.33 -7.50
C LYS A 36 9.19 -2.07 -7.57
N LEU A 37 9.93 -2.49 -6.56
CA LEU A 37 11.39 -2.58 -6.65
C LEU A 37 11.78 -3.89 -7.31
N SER A 38 12.92 -3.87 -8.00
CA SER A 38 13.48 -4.95 -8.81
C SER A 38 13.61 -6.29 -8.04
N GLU A 39 13.91 -6.22 -6.74
CA GLU A 39 14.22 -7.36 -5.86
C GLU A 39 12.99 -7.89 -5.08
N GLY A 40 11.80 -7.92 -5.70
CA GLY A 40 10.57 -8.43 -5.06
C GLY A 40 10.04 -7.58 -3.89
N SER A 41 10.66 -6.42 -3.65
CA SER A 41 10.22 -5.49 -2.61
C SER A 41 9.18 -4.53 -3.17
N LEU A 42 7.98 -4.49 -2.58
CA LEU A 42 6.99 -3.49 -2.92
C LEU A 42 7.14 -2.24 -2.04
N ARG A 43 6.77 -1.09 -2.58
CA ARG A 43 6.61 0.15 -1.83
C ARG A 43 5.28 0.79 -2.21
N ILE A 44 4.44 1.02 -1.23
CA ILE A 44 3.08 1.53 -1.41
C ILE A 44 3.07 2.97 -0.93
N LEU A 45 2.44 3.87 -1.69
CA LEU A 45 2.30 5.27 -1.30
C LEU A 45 1.39 5.38 -0.09
N GLU A 46 1.84 6.09 0.95
CA GLU A 46 1.06 6.33 2.15
C GLU A 46 -0.25 7.06 1.83
N SER A 47 -0.22 8.05 0.94
CA SER A 47 -1.43 8.74 0.45
C SER A 47 -2.48 7.79 -0.14
N SER A 48 -2.05 6.77 -0.89
CA SER A 48 -2.97 5.78 -1.46
C SER A 48 -3.60 4.89 -0.40
N VAL A 49 -2.86 4.57 0.68
CA VAL A 49 -3.38 3.80 1.81
C VAL A 49 -4.37 4.63 2.61
N GLN A 50 -4.06 5.91 2.84
CA GLN A 50 -4.93 6.85 3.53
C GLN A 50 -6.26 7.04 2.78
N GLY A 51 -6.22 7.24 1.46
CA GLY A 51 -7.44 7.34 0.67
C GLY A 51 -8.29 6.06 0.69
N MET A 52 -7.68 4.90 0.89
CA MET A 52 -8.43 3.64 1.04
C MET A 52 -9.13 3.54 2.40
N LEU A 53 -8.55 4.12 3.46
CA LEU A 53 -9.20 4.23 4.76
C LEU A 53 -10.39 5.19 4.70
N GLU A 54 -10.28 6.31 4.01
CA GLU A 54 -11.37 7.29 3.87
C GLU A 54 -12.55 6.78 3.03
N VAL A 55 -12.36 5.75 2.21
CA VAL A 55 -13.43 5.15 1.38
C VAL A 55 -14.14 3.98 2.09
N ILE A 56 -13.47 3.34 3.05
CA ILE A 56 -13.97 2.14 3.75
C ILE A 56 -14.74 2.50 5.05
N TRP A 57 -14.66 3.76 5.49
CA TRP A 57 -15.36 4.30 6.66
C TRP A 57 -16.22 5.50 6.25
#